data_AF-A0A8X6UP83-F1
#
_entry.id   AF-A0A8X6UP83-F1
#
_cell.length_a   1.000
_cell.length_b   1.000
_cell.length_c   1.000
_cell.angle_alpha   90.00
_cell.angle_beta   90.00
_cell.angle_gamma   90.00
#
_symmetry.space_group_name_H-M   'P 1'
#
loop_
_entity.id
_entity.type
_entity.pdbx_description
1 polymer ?
#
loop_
_entity_poly.entity_id
_entity_poly.type
_entity_poly.pdbx_seq_one_letter_code
_entity_poly.pdbx_strand_id
1 'polypeptide(L)'
;MAVTDSLVTSRTVAQYIESVTHHSVSARTIRRRLQQSGLSARPPLHGLPLTQNHRRLRGQWCDERKKWAAEWNEVVFTDESRICLQHHDGRIRV
;
A
#
# COMPACT_ATOMS: atom_id res chain seq x y z
N MET A 1 -0.42 -7.60 18.36
CA MET A 1 -0.39 -7.90 16.90
C MET A 1 -1.02 -6.70 16.19
N ALA A 2 -0.23 -6.03 15.35
CA ALA A 2 -0.43 -4.64 14.94
C ALA A 2 -1.68 -4.43 14.07
N VAL A 3 -2.44 -3.39 14.41
CA VAL A 3 -3.70 -2.92 13.80
C VAL A 3 -3.46 -2.19 12.47
N THR A 4 -2.46 -2.60 11.66
CA THR A 4 -2.03 -1.81 10.49
C THR A 4 -1.87 -2.63 9.21
N ASP A 5 -2.54 -3.77 9.09
CA ASP A 5 -2.55 -4.50 7.84
C ASP A 5 -3.75 -4.04 6.98
N SER A 6 -3.49 -3.14 6.04
CA SER A 6 -4.48 -2.62 5.10
C SER A 6 -4.98 -3.66 4.10
N LEU A 7 -4.49 -4.90 4.17
CA LEU A 7 -4.82 -6.00 3.26
C LEU A 7 -5.81 -7.02 3.87
N VAL A 8 -6.30 -6.77 5.09
CA VAL A 8 -7.17 -7.71 5.80
C VAL A 8 -8.58 -7.70 5.20
N THR A 9 -9.04 -8.88 4.78
CA THR A 9 -10.40 -9.05 4.20
C THR A 9 -11.43 -9.41 5.27
N SER A 10 -12.71 -9.15 4.99
CA SER A 10 -13.81 -9.56 5.89
C SER A 10 -13.88 -11.07 6.14
N ARG A 11 -13.34 -11.91 5.24
CA ARG A 11 -13.24 -13.36 5.45
C ARG A 11 -12.13 -13.70 6.45
N THR A 12 -10.98 -13.08 6.32
CA THR A 12 -9.85 -13.25 7.25
C THR A 12 -10.27 -12.84 8.67
N VAL A 13 -11.01 -11.74 8.80
CA VAL A 13 -11.57 -11.30 10.09
C VAL A 13 -12.60 -12.30 10.62
N ALA A 14 -13.46 -12.85 9.76
CA ALA A 14 -14.42 -13.89 10.17
C ALA A 14 -13.72 -15.14 10.71
N GLN A 15 -12.70 -15.64 10.02
CA GLN A 15 -11.89 -16.79 10.45
C GLN A 15 -11.17 -16.51 11.77
N TYR A 16 -10.62 -15.31 11.92
CA TYR A 16 -9.99 -14.90 13.17
C TYR A 16 -10.99 -14.88 14.34
N ILE A 17 -12.17 -14.28 14.14
CA ILE A 17 -13.21 -14.25 15.17
C ILE A 17 -13.66 -15.67 15.54
N GLU A 18 -13.84 -16.55 14.56
CA GLU A 18 -14.19 -17.95 14.80
C GLU A 18 -13.11 -18.68 15.61
N SER A 19 -11.83 -18.45 15.33
CA SER A 19 -10.72 -19.05 16.09
C SER A 19 -10.65 -18.61 17.55
N VAL A 20 -11.09 -17.38 17.86
CA VAL A 20 -11.01 -16.80 19.21
C VAL A 20 -12.29 -17.04 20.01
N THR A 21 -13.44 -16.98 19.35
CA THR A 21 -14.76 -17.03 20.01
C THR A 21 -15.46 -18.36 19.86
N HIS A 22 -14.98 -19.25 18.97
CA HIS A 22 -15.64 -20.50 18.58
C HIS A 22 -17.04 -20.33 17.98
N HIS A 23 -17.40 -19.09 17.60
CA HIS A 23 -18.66 -18.79 16.94
C HIS A 23 -18.40 -18.49 15.47
N SER A 24 -19.10 -19.21 14.59
CA SER A 24 -19.02 -18.96 13.16
C SER A 24 -19.76 -17.68 12.80
N VAL A 25 -19.07 -16.77 12.11
CA VAL A 25 -19.64 -15.49 11.66
C VAL A 25 -19.41 -15.35 10.17
N SER A 26 -20.46 -15.01 9.41
CA SER A 26 -20.31 -14.80 7.97
C SER A 26 -19.49 -13.53 7.67
N ALA A 27 -18.68 -13.58 6.62
CA ALA A 27 -17.97 -12.39 6.12
C ALA A 27 -18.91 -11.22 5.77
N ARG A 28 -20.18 -11.49 5.43
CA ARG A 28 -21.22 -10.47 5.21
C ARG A 28 -21.55 -9.72 6.50
N THR A 29 -21.68 -10.43 7.62
CA THR A 29 -21.92 -9.84 8.93
C THR A 29 -20.75 -8.95 9.33
N ILE A 30 -19.52 -9.43 9.16
CA ILE A 30 -18.31 -8.63 9.42
C ILE A 30 -18.29 -7.36 8.58
N ARG A 31 -18.51 -7.45 7.26
CA ARG A 31 -18.54 -6.28 6.37
C ARG A 31 -19.58 -5.25 6.80
N ARG A 32 -20.79 -5.68 7.17
CA ARG A 32 -21.85 -4.76 7.64
C ARG A 32 -21.44 -4.05 8.94
N ARG A 33 -20.84 -4.79 9.88
CA ARG A 33 -20.34 -4.20 11.14
C ARG A 33 -19.22 -3.18 10.88
N LEU A 34 -18.27 -3.50 10.02
CA LEU A 34 -17.21 -2.56 9.62
C LEU A 34 -17.79 -1.28 9.01
N GLN A 35 -18.76 -1.40 8.10
CA GLN A 35 -19.44 -0.25 7.49
C GLN A 35 -20.23 0.59 8.50
N GLN A 36 -20.91 -0.05 9.47
CA GLN A 36 -21.59 0.65 10.55
C GLN A 36 -20.63 1.46 11.42
N SER A 37 -19.41 0.97 11.61
CA SER A 37 -18.34 1.69 12.30
C SER A 37 -17.58 2.70 11.41
N GLY A 38 -18.05 2.97 10.19
CA GLY A 38 -17.43 3.92 9.27
C GLY A 38 -16.22 3.40 8.49
N LEU A 39 -15.93 2.09 8.55
CA LEU A 39 -14.83 1.48 7.81
C LEU A 39 -15.30 1.01 6.43
N SER A 40 -14.58 1.45 5.39
CA SER A 40 -14.81 1.04 4.01
C SER A 40 -13.55 0.45 3.40
N ALA A 41 -13.71 -0.53 2.50
CA ALA A 41 -12.60 -1.02 1.71
C ALA A 41 -12.04 0.09 0.80
N ARG A 42 -10.72 0.12 0.65
CA ARG A 42 -10.01 0.93 -0.35
C ARG A 42 -9.09 0.01 -1.15
N PRO A 43 -8.91 0.26 -2.47
CA PRO A 43 -7.88 -0.44 -3.22
C PRO A 43 -6.52 -0.20 -2.57
N PRO A 44 -5.66 -1.24 -2.48
CA PRO A 44 -4.28 -1.02 -2.07
C PRO A 44 -3.59 -0.06 -3.05
N LEU A 45 -2.66 0.73 -2.54
CA LEU A 45 -1.85 1.60 -3.40
C LEU A 45 -1.05 0.71 -4.37
N HIS A 46 -1.17 0.98 -5.67
CA HIS A 46 -0.36 0.34 -6.68
C HIS A 46 1.06 0.89 -6.58
N GLY A 47 1.97 0.10 -6.01
CA GLY A 47 3.37 0.46 -5.87
C GLY A 47 4.24 -0.79 -5.75
N LEU A 48 5.51 -0.65 -6.10
CA LEU A 48 6.48 -1.72 -5.91
C LEU A 48 6.64 -1.95 -4.39
N PRO A 49 6.37 -3.17 -3.89
CA PRO A 49 6.51 -3.44 -2.47
C PRO A 49 7.99 -3.27 -2.08
N LEU A 50 8.25 -2.32 -1.18
CA LEU A 50 9.59 -2.11 -0.67
C LEU A 50 9.93 -3.20 0.34
N THR A 51 11.08 -3.84 0.20
CA THR A 51 11.64 -4.71 1.24
C THR A 51 12.01 -3.87 2.47
N GLN A 52 12.22 -4.51 3.62
CA GLN A 52 12.67 -3.80 4.82
C GLN A 52 13.99 -3.05 4.59
N ASN A 53 14.92 -3.66 3.86
CA ASN A 53 16.20 -3.05 3.51
C ASN A 53 16.02 -1.83 2.61
N HIS A 54 15.12 -1.89 1.61
CA HIS A 54 14.82 -0.74 0.75
C HIS A 54 14.27 0.43 1.58
N ARG A 55 13.35 0.17 2.52
CA ARG A 55 12.81 1.23 3.39
C ARG A 55 13.90 1.87 4.25
N ARG A 56 14.79 1.05 4.85
CA ARG A 56 15.90 1.56 5.67
C ARG A 56 16.84 2.45 4.86
N LEU A 57 17.32 1.95 3.72
CA LEU A 57 18.29 2.67 2.89
C LEU A 57 17.70 3.97 2.32
N ARG A 58 16.44 3.92 1.84
CA ARG A 58 15.75 5.13 1.36
C ARG A 58 15.55 6.16 2.48
N GLY A 59 15.18 5.70 3.68
CA GLY A 59 15.05 6.57 4.86
C GLY A 59 16.37 7.25 5.22
N GLN A 60 17.45 6.46 5.34
CA GLN A 60 18.79 6.98 5.62
C GLN A 60 19.24 8.02 4.58
N TRP A 61 19.05 7.72 3.29
CA TRP A 61 19.40 8.65 2.21
C TRP A 61 18.66 9.98 2.32
N CYS A 62 17.37 9.95 2.66
CA CYS A 62 16.56 11.15 2.88
C CYS A 62 17.02 11.92 4.13
N ASP A 63 17.29 11.22 5.24
CA ASP A 63 17.71 11.86 6.49
C ASP A 63 19.06 12.56 6.34
N GLU A 64 20.02 11.93 5.65
CA GLU A 64 21.33 12.52 5.32
C GLU A 64 21.22 13.82 4.52
N ARG A 65 20.22 13.92 3.64
CA ARG A 65 20.04 15.03 2.69
C ARG A 65 18.91 15.98 3.09
N LYS A 66 18.34 15.81 4.27
CA LYS A 66 17.19 16.58 4.76
C LYS A 66 17.46 18.09 4.87
N LYS A 67 18.72 18.47 5.07
CA LYS A 67 19.16 19.86 5.21
C LYS A 67 19.84 20.42 3.96
N TRP A 68 19.93 19.63 2.88
CA TRP A 68 20.51 20.10 1.63
C TRP A 68 19.66 21.22 1.05
N ALA A 69 20.33 22.29 0.61
CA ALA A 69 19.72 23.43 -0.05
C ALA A 69 20.53 23.80 -1.29
N ALA A 70 21.73 24.36 -1.11
CA ALA A 70 22.60 24.75 -2.22
C ALA A 70 23.16 23.52 -2.97
N GLU A 71 23.34 22.41 -2.26
CA GLU A 71 23.85 21.13 -2.77
C GLU A 71 22.94 20.53 -3.84
N TRP A 72 21.63 20.84 -3.82
CA TRP A 72 20.72 20.39 -4.87
C TRP A 72 21.05 21.00 -6.25
N ASN A 73 21.74 22.15 -6.29
CA ASN A 73 22.14 22.78 -7.55
C ASN A 73 23.24 22.00 -8.29
N GLU A 74 23.95 21.11 -7.60
CA GLU A 74 25.01 20.28 -8.17
C GLU A 74 24.49 18.92 -8.67
N VAL A 75 23.22 18.60 -8.42
CA VAL A 75 22.63 17.29 -8.75
C VAL A 75 21.82 17.39 -10.05
N VAL A 76 22.21 16.59 -11.04
CA VAL A 76 21.42 16.37 -12.26
C VAL A 76 20.70 15.04 -12.15
N PHE A 77 19.36 15.07 -12.19
CA PHE A 77 18.54 13.86 -12.22
C PHE A 77 18.31 13.41 -13.66
N THR A 78 18.56 12.13 -13.93
CA THR A 78 18.23 11.47 -15.19
C THR A 78 17.47 10.18 -14.91
N ASP A 79 16.49 9.87 -15.75
CA ASP A 79 15.77 8.60 -15.73
C ASP A 79 15.32 8.27 -17.16
N GLU A 80 15.08 7.01 -17.44
CA GLU A 80 14.61 6.55 -18.75
C GLU A 80 13.08 6.38 -18.71
N SER A 81 12.39 7.05 -19.63
CA SER A 81 10.94 6.89 -19.80
C SER A 81 10.62 6.24 -21.13
N ARG A 82 9.72 5.25 -21.11
CA ARG A 82 9.20 4.64 -22.32
C ARG A 82 8.10 5.51 -22.90
N ILE A 83 8.25 5.95 -24.15
CA ILE A 83 7.23 6.70 -24.90
C ILE A 83 6.61 5.77 -25.93
N CYS A 84 5.30 5.57 -25.84
CA CYS A 84 4.54 4.81 -26.84
C CYS A 84 3.95 5.75 -27.89
N LEU A 85 4.38 5.64 -29.15
CA LEU A 85 3.93 6.51 -30.24
C LEU A 85 2.55 6.14 -30.81
N GLN A 86 2.09 4.91 -30.58
CA GLN A 86 0.75 4.43 -30.94
C GLN A 86 0.23 3.48 -29.85
N HIS A 87 -1.05 3.58 -29.47
CA HIS A 87 -1.71 2.60 -28.62
C HIS A 87 -2.00 1.33 -29.43
N HIS A 88 -1.54 0.17 -28.98
CA HIS A 88 -2.26 -1.08 -29.31
C HIS A 88 -3.47 -1.15 -28.37
N ASP A 89 -4.65 -1.33 -28.98
CA ASP A 89 -6.02 -1.32 -28.43
C ASP A 89 -6.16 -1.07 -26.92
N GLY A 90 -6.81 0.05 -26.58
CA GLY A 90 -7.77 0.25 -25.46
C GLY A 90 -7.43 -0.18 -24.02
N ARG A 91 -6.32 -0.87 -23.77
CA ARG A 91 -5.97 -1.43 -22.46
C ARG A 91 -5.01 -0.49 -21.78
N ILE A 92 -5.63 0.53 -21.18
CA ILE A 92 -5.03 1.44 -20.22
C ILE A 92 -4.15 0.64 -19.26
N ARG A 93 -2.85 0.95 -19.21
CA ARG A 93 -1.98 0.46 -18.14
C ARG A 93 -2.06 1.42 -16.96
N VAL A 94 -2.19 0.81 -15.78
CA VAL A 94 -2.19 1.43 -14.45
C VAL A 94 -0.94 2.27 -14.23
#